data_AF-A0A1F6D8T4-F1
#
_entry.id   AF-A0A1F6D8T4-F1
#
_cell.length_a   1.000
_cell.length_b   1.000
_cell.length_c   1.000
_cell.angle_alpha   90.00
_cell.angle_beta   90.00
_cell.angle_gamma   90.00
#
_symmetry.space_group_name_H-M   'P 1'
#
loop_
_entity.id
_entity.type
_entity.pdbx_description
1 polymer ?
#
loop_
_entity_poly.entity_id
_entity_poly.type
_entity_poly.pdbx_seq_one_letter_code
_entity_poly.pdbx_strand_id
1 'polypeptide(L)' 'MHIFPTSRGLFVYSWTDGVRMVPAPRIKHDDDAQAFMLWLLNHGYTEEAERFLDAYCAHAR' A
#
# COMPACT_ATOMS: atom_id res chain seq x y z
N MET A 1 10.01 -6.13 -13.81
CA MET A 1 10.05 -5.61 -12.43
C MET A 1 9.38 -6.65 -11.54
N HIS A 2 10.08 -7.14 -10.53
CA HIS A 2 9.53 -8.10 -9.57
C HIS A 2 9.43 -7.43 -8.20
N ILE A 3 8.29 -7.62 -7.53
CA ILE A 3 8.01 -7.03 -6.22
C ILE A 3 7.67 -8.17 -5.27
N PHE A 4 8.39 -8.25 -4.14
CA PHE A 4 8.19 -9.28 -3.13
C PHE A 4 7.95 -8.62 -1.77
N PRO A 5 6.85 -8.93 -1.07
CA PRO A 5 6.63 -8.43 0.28
C PRO A 5 7.52 -9.15 1.28
N THR A 6 8.06 -8.40 2.25
CA THR A 6 8.83 -8.93 3.39
C THR A 6 8.38 -8.26 4.68
N SER A 7 8.79 -8.79 5.83
CA SER A 7 8.44 -8.23 7.14
C SER A 7 8.98 -6.81 7.40
N ARG A 8 9.93 -6.31 6.57
CA ARG A 8 10.55 -4.99 6.72
C ARG A 8 10.18 -4.01 5.60
N GLY A 9 9.48 -4.45 4.56
CA GLY A 9 9.13 -3.62 3.40
C GLY A 9 8.98 -4.42 2.10
N LEU A 10 8.97 -3.71 0.99
CA LEU A 10 8.87 -4.26 -0.37
C LEU A 10 10.25 -4.38 -0.98
N PHE A 11 10.66 -5.59 -1.34
CA PHE A 11 11.82 -5.80 -2.19
C PHE A 11 11.42 -5.60 -3.64
N VAL A 12 12.08 -4.66 -4.31
CA VAL A 12 11.86 -4.36 -5.72
C VAL A 12 13.12 -4.73 -6.49
N TYR A 13 12.99 -5.62 -7.46
CA TYR A 13 14.05 -6.05 -8.36
C TYR A 13 13.73 -5.68 -9.81
N SER A 14 14.71 -5.06 -10.47
CA SER A 14 14.71 -4.70 -11.88
C SER A 14 16.04 -5.15 -12.51
N TRP A 15 16.01 -5.63 -13.75
CA TRP A 15 17.24 -5.97 -14.49
C TRP A 15 18.08 -4.72 -14.80
N THR A 16 17.44 -3.55 -14.95
CA THR A 16 18.10 -2.28 -15.27
C THR A 16 18.54 -1.51 -14.03
N ASP A 17 17.75 -1.56 -12.95
CA ASP A 17 17.95 -0.71 -11.75
C ASP A 17 18.48 -1.50 -10.54
N GLY A 18 18.67 -2.81 -10.68
CA GLY A 18 19.15 -3.68 -9.61
C GLY A 18 18.10 -3.97 -8.53
N VAL A 19 18.58 -4.22 -7.31
CA VAL A 19 17.75 -4.56 -6.15
C VAL A 19 17.69 -3.38 -5.19
N ARG A 20 16.47 -2.98 -4.79
CA ARG A 20 16.26 -2.00 -3.73
C ARG A 20 15.21 -2.46 -2.73
N MET A 21 15.43 -2.11 -1.46
CA MET A 21 14.43 -2.28 -0.41
C MET A 21 13.67 -0.96 -0.28
N VAL A 22 12.37 -1.00 -0.57
CA VAL A 22 11.48 0.14 -0.40
C VAL A 22 10.71 -0.10 0.91
N PRO A 23 10.69 0.86 1.85
CA PRO A 23 9.84 0.73 3.02
C PRO A 23 8.40 0.51 2.58
N ALA A 24 7.65 -0.32 3.30
CA ALA A 24 6.23 -0.46 3.03
C ALA A 24 5.61 0.96 3.01
N PRO A 25 4.80 1.29 1.98
CA PRO A 25 4.20 2.61 1.90
C PRO A 25 3.46 2.88 3.20
N ARG A 26 3.92 3.90 3.93
CA ARG A 26 3.24 4.37 5.13
C ARG A 26 2.16 5.31 4.65
N ILE A 27 0.91 5.02 4.98
CA ILE A 27 -0.21 5.91 4.69
C ILE A 27 -0.03 7.14 5.58
N LYS A 28 0.37 8.25 4.98
CA LYS A 28 0.65 9.50 5.71
C LYS A 28 -0.29 10.62 5.31
N HIS A 29 -0.78 10.59 4.08
CA HIS A 29 -1.60 11.64 3.49
C HIS A 29 -2.84 11.04 2.85
N ASP A 30 -3.86 11.86 2.62
CA ASP A 30 -5.14 11.43 2.07
C ASP A 30 -4.98 10.77 0.69
N ASP A 31 -4.03 11.26 -0.12
CA ASP A 31 -3.70 10.66 -1.42
C ASP A 31 -3.18 9.21 -1.28
N ASP A 32 -2.39 8.91 -0.24
CA ASP A 32 -1.89 7.55 0.02
C ASP A 32 -3.03 6.63 0.44
N ALA A 33 -3.94 7.14 1.28
CA ALA A 33 -5.10 6.40 1.75
C ALA A 33 -6.06 6.10 0.60
N GLN A 34 -6.31 7.08 -0.27
CA GLN A 34 -7.13 6.93 -1.47
C GLN A 34 -6.50 5.92 -2.44
N ALA A 35 -5.19 6.00 -2.68
CA ALA A 35 -4.48 5.05 -3.53
C ALA A 35 -4.55 3.61 -3.00
N PHE A 36 -4.42 3.44 -1.67
CA PHE A 36 -4.53 2.13 -1.03
C PHE A 36 -5.96 1.56 -1.09
N MET A 37 -6.98 2.39 -0.85
CA MET A 37 -8.39 2.01 -1.00
C MET A 37 -8.70 1.58 -2.45
N LEU A 38 -8.25 2.35 -3.44
CA LEU A 38 -8.44 2.00 -4.86
C LEU A 38 -7.74 0.68 -5.21
N TRP A 39 -6.55 0.44 -4.64
CA TRP A 39 -5.86 -0.83 -4.79
C TRP A 39 -6.67 -2.00 -4.23
N LEU A 40 -7.24 -1.87 -3.04
CA LEU A 40 -8.08 -2.90 -2.42
C LEU A 40 -9.31 -3.22 -3.28
N LEU A 41 -10.03 -2.18 -3.73
CA LEU A 41 -11.20 -2.34 -4.61
C LEU A 41 -10.85 -3.06 -5.91
N ASN A 42 -9.72 -2.71 -6.54
CA ASN A 42 -9.30 -3.30 -7.81
C ASN A 42 -8.91 -4.79 -7.69
N HIS A 43 -8.63 -5.27 -6.48
CA HIS A 43 -8.32 -6.68 -6.19
C HIS A 43 -9.51 -7.44 -5.58
N GLY A 44 -10.70 -6.82 -5.52
CA GLY A 44 -11.92 -7.44 -4.98
C GLY A 44 -12.03 -7.43 -3.45
N TYR A 45 -11.14 -6.71 -2.77
CA TYR A 45 -11.10 -6.58 -1.31
C TYR A 45 -12.01 -5.44 -0.83
N THR A 46 -13.29 -5.47 -1.22
CA THR A 46 -14.23 -4.37 -0.97
C THR A 46 -14.48 -4.15 0.52
N GLU A 47 -14.67 -5.23 1.30
CA GLU A 47 -14.88 -5.11 2.75
C GLU A 47 -13.63 -4.63 3.49
N GLU A 48 -12.42 -4.99 3.04
CA GLU A 48 -11.19 -4.44 3.60
C GLU A 48 -11.01 -2.96 3.24
N ALA A 49 -11.43 -2.54 2.04
CA ALA A 49 -11.38 -1.14 1.63
C ALA A 49 -12.28 -0.25 2.49
N GLU A 50 -13.51 -0.69 2.77
CA GLU A 50 -14.44 0.03 3.65
C GLU A 50 -13.92 0.10 5.09
N ARG A 51 -13.48 -1.04 5.65
CA ARG A 51 -12.89 -1.07 7.01
C ARG A 51 -11.67 -0.17 7.13
N PHE A 52 -10.83 -0.15 6.10
CA PHE A 52 -9.67 0.72 6.05
C PHE A 52 -10.07 2.21 6.05
N LEU A 53 -11.02 2.60 5.19
CA LEU A 53 -11.52 3.97 5.12
C LEU A 53 -12.15 4.42 6.43
N ASP A 54 -12.99 3.59 7.05
CA ASP A 54 -13.64 3.92 8.32
C ASP A 54 -12.60 4.14 9.42
N ALA A 55 -11.58 3.27 9.50
CA ALA A 55 -10.49 3.42 10.46
C ALA A 55 -9.65 4.67 10.18
N TYR A 56 -9.35 4.97 8.91
CA TYR A 56 -8.59 6.15 8.51
C TYR A 56 -9.35 7.43 8.87
N CYS A 57 -10.64 7.53 8.53
CA CYS A 57 -11.51 8.66 8.85
C CYS A 57 -11.68 8.86 10.37
N ALA A 58 -11.73 7.77 11.15
CA ALA A 58 -11.84 7.84 12.61
C ALA A 58 -10.56 8.37 13.28
N HIS A 59 -9.39 8.11 12.68
CA HIS A 59 -8.08 8.49 13.23
C HIS A 59 -7.48 9.76 12.61
N ALA A 60 -8.01 10.26 11.50
CA ALA A 60 -7.56 11.49 10.84
C ALA A 60 -8.02 12.78 11.57
N ARG A 61 -8.43 12.69 12.85
CA ARG A 61 -8.89 13.79 13.70
C ARG A 61 -7.91 14.14 14.80
#